data_AF-A0A392QFT3-F1
#
_entry.id   AF-A0A392QFT3-F1
#
_cell.length_a   1.000
_cell.length_b   1.000
_cell.length_c   1.000
_cell.angle_alpha   90.00
_cell.angle_beta   90.00
_cell.angle_gamma   90.00
#
_symmetry.space_group_name_H-M   'P 1'
#
loop_
_entity.id
_entity.type
_entity.pdbx_description
1 polymer ?
#
loop_
_entity_poly.entity_id
_entity_poly.type
_entity_poly.pdbx_seq_one_letter_code
_entity_poly.pdbx_strand_id
1 'polypeptide(L)'
;MTMALRSKNKLHFINGSFPRPLDDVQDTLAWDRCNTMIMFLLNNSVDSEISQSIIWMDSASEIWQDLKERFYQGDVFHISDIQEEIYTLKQ
;
A
#
# COMPACT_ATOMS: atom_id res chain seq x y z
N MET A 1 7.28 1.22 -5.62
CA MET A 1 6.73 2.07 -4.55
C MET A 1 7.48 1.96 -3.22
N THR A 2 7.60 0.76 -2.63
CA THR A 2 8.21 0.53 -1.30
C THR A 2 9.64 1.07 -1.14
N MET A 3 10.50 0.91 -2.15
CA MET A 3 11.87 1.43 -2.13
C MET A 3 11.94 2.96 -2.09
N ALA A 4 11.06 3.64 -2.83
CA ALA A 4 10.99 5.10 -2.88
C ALA A 4 10.45 5.72 -1.57
N LEU A 5 9.54 5.03 -0.89
CA LEU A 5 9.05 5.44 0.43
C LEU A 5 10.10 5.16 1.51
N ARG A 6 10.80 4.03 1.42
CA ARG A 6 11.88 3.67 2.35
C ARG A 6 13.05 4.64 2.29
N SER A 7 13.48 5.07 1.10
CA SER A 7 14.57 6.05 0.96
C SER A 7 14.25 7.43 1.56
N LYS A 8 12.96 7.75 1.74
CA LYS A 8 12.47 9.00 2.34
C LYS A 8 11.98 8.84 3.78
N ASN A 9 12.19 7.68 4.42
CA ASN A 9 11.65 7.35 5.76
C ASN A 9 10.11 7.50 5.87
N LYS A 10 9.39 7.32 4.76
CA LYS A 10 7.92 7.47 4.68
C LYS A 10 7.17 6.14 4.73
N LEU A 11 7.88 5.02 4.88
CA LEU A 11 7.26 3.70 4.96
C LEU A 11 6.29 3.57 6.15
N HIS A 12 6.53 4.35 7.20
CA HIS A 12 5.71 4.33 8.41
C HIS A 12 4.29 4.90 8.22
N PHE A 13 4.06 5.65 7.13
CA PHE A 13 2.73 6.17 6.78
C PHE A 13 1.84 5.10 6.14
N ILE A 14 2.42 4.16 5.39
CA ILE A 14 1.64 3.10 4.72
C ILE A 14 1.43 1.87 5.62
N ASN A 15 2.29 1.65 6.61
CA ASN A 15 2.16 0.51 7.53
C ASN A 15 1.36 0.85 8.79
N GLY A 16 0.88 2.09 8.94
CA GLY A 16 0.13 2.56 10.12
C GLY A 16 0.95 2.69 11.41
N SER A 17 2.27 2.46 11.39
CA SER A 17 3.13 2.56 12.59
C SER A 17 3.39 3.99 13.06
N PHE A 18 3.03 4.99 12.25
CA PHE A 18 3.12 6.41 12.59
C PHE A 18 1.73 7.06 12.55
N PRO A 19 0.95 6.95 13.65
CA PRO A 19 -0.39 7.52 13.72
C PRO A 19 -0.33 9.05 13.71
N ARG A 20 -1.45 9.66 13.32
CA ARG A 20 -1.59 11.12 13.30
C ARG A 20 -1.39 11.70 14.72
N PRO A 21 -0.47 12.66 14.91
CA PRO A 21 -0.30 13.36 16.18
C PRO A 21 -1.59 14.09 16.59
N LEU A 22 -1.86 14.16 17.90
CA LEU A 22 -3.02 14.90 18.43
C LEU A 22 -2.64 16.17 19.20
N ASP A 23 -1.42 16.19 19.75
CA ASP A 23 -1.02 17.20 20.74
C ASP A 23 -0.23 18.38 20.15
N ASP A 24 0.30 18.24 18.92
CA ASP A 24 1.10 19.27 18.24
C ASP A 24 0.51 19.62 16.87
N VAL A 25 0.13 20.89 16.70
CA VAL A 25 -0.48 21.41 15.46
C VAL A 25 0.50 21.41 14.29
N GLN A 26 1.78 21.72 14.51
CA GLN A 26 2.78 21.73 13.44
C GLN A 26 3.06 20.31 12.95
N ASP A 27 3.22 19.36 13.87
CA ASP A 27 3.44 17.95 13.52
C ASP A 27 2.20 17.35 12.85
N THR A 28 1.00 17.73 13.28
CA THR A 28 -0.25 17.33 12.63
C THR A 28 -0.32 17.83 11.19
N LEU A 29 -0.01 19.10 10.95
CA LEU A 29 0.00 19.67 9.59
C LEU A 29 1.08 19.04 8.70
N ALA A 30 2.26 18.75 9.26
CA ALA A 30 3.33 18.07 8.54
C ALA A 30 2.94 16.62 8.21
N TRP A 31 2.28 15.93 9.15
CA TRP A 31 1.74 14.58 8.97
C TRP A 31 0.68 14.57 7.85
N ASP A 32 -0.30 15.47 7.92
CA ASP A 32 -1.40 15.55 6.93
C ASP A 32 -0.84 15.78 5.52
N ARG A 33 0.13 16.67 5.35
CA ARG A 33 0.82 16.89 4.05
C ARG A 33 1.51 15.64 3.54
N CYS A 34 2.19 14.91 4.41
CA CYS A 34 2.89 13.68 4.04
C CYS A 34 1.90 12.58 3.66
N ASN A 35 0.84 12.41 4.44
CA ASN A 35 -0.22 11.45 4.18
C ASN A 35 -0.89 11.73 2.82
N THR A 36 -1.34 12.97 2.58
CA THR A 36 -1.96 13.39 1.31
C THR A 36 -1.04 13.18 0.10
N MET A 37 0.26 13.49 0.22
CA MET A 37 1.21 13.25 -0.86
C MET A 37 1.34 11.75 -1.19
N ILE A 38 1.34 10.88 -0.18
CA ILE A 38 1.42 9.44 -0.40
C ILE A 38 0.10 8.92 -0.98
N MET A 39 -1.05 9.40 -0.52
CA MET A 39 -2.36 9.07 -1.11
C MET A 39 -2.39 9.44 -2.60
N PHE A 40 -1.90 10.63 -2.96
CA PHE A 40 -1.77 11.05 -4.36
C PHE A 40 -0.86 10.10 -5.15
N LEU A 41 0.30 9.73 -4.60
CA LEU A 41 1.21 8.79 -5.28
C LEU A 41 0.55 7.42 -5.47
N LEU A 42 -0.16 6.91 -4.47
CA LEU A 42 -0.88 5.63 -4.55
C LEU A 42 -1.95 5.69 -5.64
N ASN A 43 -2.76 6.74 -5.65
CA ASN A 43 -3.84 6.93 -6.62
C ASN A 43 -3.33 7.03 -8.06
N ASN A 44 -2.19 7.68 -8.28
CA ASN A 44 -1.56 7.79 -9.60
C ASN A 44 -0.73 6.54 -10.00
N SER A 45 -0.53 5.59 -9.09
CA SER A 45 0.26 4.38 -9.36
C SER A 45 -0.61 3.16 -9.69
N VAL A 46 -1.93 3.31 -9.70
CA VAL A 46 -2.90 2.24 -9.99
C VAL A 46 -3.76 2.62 -11.19
N ASP A 47 -4.39 1.63 -11.81
CA ASP A 47 -5.33 1.86 -12.90
C ASP A 47 -6.56 2.67 -12.43
N SER A 48 -7.19 3.37 -13.37
CA SER A 48 -8.31 4.28 -13.09
C SER A 48 -9.48 3.60 -12.36
N GLU A 49 -9.77 2.35 -12.69
CA GLU A 49 -10.82 1.55 -12.04
C GLU A 49 -10.48 1.28 -10.56
N ILE A 50 -9.23 0.94 -10.27
CA ILE A 50 -8.74 0.73 -8.90
C ILE A 50 -8.74 2.06 -8.14
N SER A 51 -8.27 3.13 -8.78
CA SER A 51 -8.24 4.50 -8.23
C SER A 51 -9.62 4.96 -7.75
N GLN A 52 -10.68 4.69 -8.52
CA GLN A 52 -12.06 5.02 -8.13
C GLN A 52 -12.53 4.30 -6.86
N SER A 53 -11.98 3.13 -6.57
CA SER A 53 -12.34 2.35 -5.37
C SER A 53 -11.63 2.81 -4.10
N ILE A 54 -10.46 3.48 -4.24
CA ILE A 54 -9.63 3.93 -3.12
C ILE A 54 -9.74 5.44 -2.83
N ILE A 55 -10.41 6.21 -3.69
CA ILE A 55 -10.53 7.68 -3.55
C ILE A 55 -11.31 8.11 -2.29
N TRP A 56 -12.12 7.21 -1.72
CA TRP A 56 -12.97 7.47 -0.56
C TRP A 56 -12.28 7.23 0.78
N MET A 57 -11.02 6.79 0.77
CA MET A 57 -10.27 6.46 1.98
C MET A 57 -9.56 7.69 2.53
N ASP A 58 -9.44 7.78 3.86
CA ASP A 58 -8.96 8.98 4.54
C ASP A 58 -7.45 8.96 4.81
N SER A 59 -6.81 7.78 4.69
CA SER A 59 -5.40 7.62 4.97
C SER A 59 -4.65 6.79 3.92
N ALA A 60 -3.37 7.12 3.73
CA ALA A 60 -2.47 6.33 2.89
C ALA A 60 -2.32 4.89 3.40
N SER A 61 -2.44 4.68 4.72
CA SER A 61 -2.44 3.35 5.33
C SER A 61 -3.66 2.52 4.95
N GLU A 62 -4.86 3.11 4.94
CA GLU A 62 -6.08 2.42 4.52
C GLU A 62 -6.01 2.02 3.06
N ILE A 63 -5.63 2.96 2.18
CA ILE A 63 -5.43 2.69 0.76
C ILE A 63 -4.45 1.55 0.57
N TRP A 64 -3.30 1.62 1.25
CA TRP A 64 -2.28 0.58 1.12
C TRP A 64 -2.76 -0.78 1.62
N GLN A 65 -3.51 -0.82 2.72
CA GLN A 65 -4.03 -2.06 3.29
C GLN A 65 -5.10 -2.68 2.39
N ASP A 66 -6.02 -1.90 1.84
CA ASP A 66 -7.04 -2.38 0.91
C ASP A 66 -6.42 -2.91 -0.39
N LEU A 67 -5.48 -2.16 -0.98
CA LEU A 67 -4.74 -2.63 -2.15
C LEU A 67 -4.00 -3.94 -1.85
N LYS A 68 -3.44 -4.06 -0.65
CA LYS A 68 -2.78 -5.29 -0.21
C LYS A 68 -3.80 -6.43 -0.08
N GLU A 69 -4.92 -6.24 0.59
CA GLU A 69 -5.92 -7.31 0.74
C GLU A 69 -6.51 -7.78 -0.60
N ARG A 70 -6.73 -6.86 -1.53
CA ARG A 70 -7.31 -7.16 -2.84
C ARG A 70 -6.32 -7.79 -3.83
N PHE A 71 -5.09 -7.28 -3.87
CA PHE A 71 -4.12 -7.62 -4.93
C PHE A 71 -2.84 -8.29 -4.41
N TYR A 72 -2.56 -8.19 -3.12
CA TYR A 72 -1.46 -8.92 -2.46
C TYR A 72 -1.97 -10.25 -1.91
N GLN A 73 -2.75 -10.97 -2.72
CA GLN A 73 -2.83 -12.42 -2.57
C GLN A 73 -1.47 -12.93 -3.02
N GLY A 74 -0.56 -13.13 -2.07
CA GLY A 74 0.84 -13.44 -2.34
C GLY A 74 0.97 -14.72 -3.16
N ASP A 75 0.95 -14.57 -4.47
CA ASP A 75 1.17 -15.58 -5.51
C ASP A 75 0.62 -16.97 -5.20
N VAL A 76 -0.41 -17.16 -4.37
CA VAL A 76 -0.76 -18.49 -3.85
C VAL A 76 -1.24 -19.39 -4.97
N PHE A 77 -1.98 -18.82 -5.91
CA PHE A 77 -2.41 -19.50 -7.13
C PHE A 77 -1.22 -19.85 -8.00
N HIS A 78 -0.35 -18.91 -8.33
CA HIS A 78 0.84 -19.16 -9.13
C HIS A 78 1.88 -20.06 -8.44
N ILE A 79 1.97 -20.03 -7.10
CA ILE A 79 2.77 -20.95 -6.29
C ILE A 79 2.16 -22.35 -6.39
N SER A 80 0.83 -22.45 -6.35
CA SER A 80 0.13 -23.72 -6.53
C SER A 80 0.31 -24.24 -7.96
N ASP A 81 0.20 -23.37 -8.96
CA ASP A 81 0.42 -23.68 -10.37
C ASP A 81 1.85 -24.16 -10.60
N ILE A 82 2.86 -23.45 -10.06
CA ILE A 82 4.27 -23.87 -10.10
C ILE A 82 4.47 -25.20 -9.37
N GLN A 83 3.83 -25.40 -8.21
CA GLN A 83 3.94 -26.65 -7.48
C GLN A 83 3.37 -27.82 -8.30
N GLU A 84 2.22 -27.64 -8.93
CA GLU A 84 1.59 -28.63 -9.81
C GLU A 84 2.46 -28.94 -11.04
N GLU A 85 3.05 -27.91 -11.65
CA GLU A 85 3.97 -28.06 -12.79
C GLU A 85 5.24 -28.83 -12.37
N ILE A 86 5.79 -28.59 -11.17
CA ILE A 86 6.91 -29.35 -10.61
C ILE A 86 6.52 -30.81 -10.34
N TYR A 87 5.30 -31.08 -9.87
CA TYR A 87 4.82 -32.44 -9.62
C TYR A 87 4.64 -33.21 -10.93
N THR A 88 4.08 -32.58 -11.96
CA THR A 88 3.87 -33.21 -13.28
C THR A 88 5.16 -33.43 -14.06
N LEU A 89 6.17 -32.57 -13.89
CA LEU A 89 7.51 -32.75 -14.49
C LEU A 89 8.36 -33.84 -13.84
N LYS A 90 7.99 -34.32 -12.64
CA LYS A 90 8.71 -35.39 -11.91
C LYS A 90 8.14 -36.79 -12.12
N GLN A 91 7.13 -36.94 -12.97
CA GLN A 91 6.49 -38.23 -13.32
C GLN A 91 7.03 -38.77 -14.64
#